data_AF-A0A9W8LHU7-F1
#
_entry.id   AF-A0A9W8LHU7-F1
#
_cell.length_a   1.000
_cell.length_b   1.000
_cell.length_c   1.000
_cell.angle_alpha   90.00
_cell.angle_beta   90.00
_cell.angle_gamma   90.00
#
_symmetry.space_group_name_H-M   'P 1'
#
loop_
_entity.id
_entity.type
_entity.pdbx_description
1 polymer ?
#
loop_
_entity_poly.entity_id
_entity_poly.type
_entity_poly.pdbx_seq_one_letter_code
_entity_poly.pdbx_strand_id
1 'polypeptide(L)'
;MSKEDKRVWKTSMVGLVHAVYDSWFIIKHINDPALNGNRMDGYNPQFELFLALALGYYAWDLTVCISNYKSYGPMYLIHAALGVFGILILTSRHLQFYAIPFLLPEFSSVFLNIRHLLKAAGLSKSFVYKVNFIVFLVAYILIRIGFELYHAINLVAAVYSGNTGNAFYPFAVYFAVLGVTLTALNFIWLKQVLVAASYTLSTKAKKQNVKAE
;
A
#
# COMPACT_ATOMS: atom_id res chain seq x y z
N MET A 1 -8.36 -14.56 -22.42
CA MET A 1 -7.53 -13.60 -21.65
C MET A 1 -6.51 -12.96 -22.56
N SER A 2 -6.52 -11.63 -22.67
CA SER A 2 -5.55 -10.87 -23.47
C SER A 2 -4.12 -10.96 -22.88
N LYS A 3 -3.10 -10.49 -23.63
CA LYS A 3 -1.72 -10.38 -23.09
C LYS A 3 -1.69 -9.48 -21.85
N GLU A 4 -2.49 -8.43 -21.86
CA GLU A 4 -2.63 -7.50 -20.74
C GLU A 4 -3.25 -8.17 -19.52
N ASP A 5 -4.37 -8.89 -19.70
CA ASP A 5 -5.02 -9.60 -18.59
C ASP A 5 -4.11 -10.66 -17.98
N LYS A 6 -3.29 -11.34 -18.80
CA LYS A 6 -2.28 -12.30 -18.31
C LYS A 6 -1.22 -11.61 -17.45
N ARG A 7 -0.79 -10.40 -17.82
CA ARG A 7 0.17 -9.62 -17.04
C ARG A 7 -0.44 -9.20 -15.71
N VAL A 8 -1.62 -8.58 -15.74
CA VAL A 8 -2.36 -8.16 -14.54
C VAL A 8 -2.59 -9.35 -13.62
N TRP A 9 -2.98 -10.51 -14.16
CA TRP A 9 -3.16 -11.72 -13.37
C TRP A 9 -1.90 -12.12 -12.62
N LYS A 10 -0.75 -12.20 -13.32
CA LYS A 10 0.52 -12.61 -12.73
C LYS A 10 0.96 -11.62 -11.63
N THR A 11 0.93 -10.32 -11.93
CA THR A 11 1.37 -9.31 -10.97
C THR A 11 0.43 -9.23 -9.77
N SER A 12 -0.88 -9.29 -9.99
CA SER A 12 -1.86 -9.27 -8.90
C SER A 12 -1.84 -10.52 -8.04
N MET A 13 -1.47 -11.69 -8.57
CA MET A 13 -1.31 -12.89 -7.76
C MET A 13 -0.11 -12.78 -6.82
N VAL A 14 1.04 -12.34 -7.33
CA VAL A 14 2.24 -12.12 -6.51
C VAL A 14 1.98 -11.03 -5.46
N GLY A 15 1.37 -9.92 -5.87
CA GLY A 15 0.98 -8.85 -4.97
C GLY A 15 -0.04 -9.28 -3.92
N LEU A 16 -0.99 -10.16 -4.24
CA LEU A 16 -1.95 -10.70 -3.28
C LEU A 16 -1.26 -11.52 -2.19
N VAL A 17 -0.36 -12.43 -2.58
CA VAL A 17 0.38 -13.29 -1.63
C VAL A 17 1.20 -12.43 -0.67
N HIS A 18 1.93 -11.45 -1.21
CA HIS A 18 2.71 -10.53 -0.39
C HIS A 18 1.81 -9.70 0.54
N ALA A 19 0.77 -9.07 0.01
CA ALA A 19 -0.12 -8.22 0.78
C ALA A 19 -0.80 -8.98 1.93
N VAL A 20 -1.20 -10.25 1.72
CA VAL A 20 -1.77 -11.08 2.77
C VAL A 20 -0.74 -11.40 3.85
N TYR A 21 0.47 -11.77 3.46
CA TYR A 21 1.56 -12.08 4.41
C TYR A 21 1.95 -10.85 5.24
N ASP A 22 2.13 -9.71 4.57
CA ASP A 22 2.47 -8.43 5.20
C ASP A 22 1.38 -7.99 6.18
N SER A 23 0.13 -7.95 5.71
CA SER A 23 -1.01 -7.58 6.56
C SER A 23 -1.13 -8.46 7.80
N TRP A 24 -0.98 -9.78 7.65
CA TRP A 24 -1.02 -10.69 8.79
C TRP A 24 0.10 -10.38 9.79
N PHE A 25 1.32 -10.16 9.31
CA PHE A 25 2.46 -9.87 10.16
C PHE A 25 2.30 -8.54 10.90
N ILE A 26 1.95 -7.46 10.19
CA ILE A 26 1.80 -6.12 10.76
C ILE A 26 0.63 -6.06 11.75
N ILE A 27 -0.53 -6.64 11.43
CA ILE A 27 -1.68 -6.65 12.34
C ILE A 27 -1.35 -7.38 13.64
N LYS A 28 -0.60 -8.49 13.57
CA LYS A 28 -0.16 -9.24 14.76
C LYS A 28 0.73 -8.40 15.68
N HIS A 29 1.50 -7.47 15.11
CA HIS A 29 2.50 -6.68 15.84
C HIS A 29 2.14 -5.20 15.99
N ILE A 30 0.92 -4.80 15.66
CA ILE A 30 0.51 -3.39 15.74
C ILE A 30 0.66 -2.81 17.16
N ASN A 31 0.50 -3.66 18.17
CA ASN A 31 0.64 -3.34 19.60
C ASN A 31 1.96 -3.86 20.19
N ASP A 32 3.00 -4.06 19.38
CA ASP A 32 4.31 -4.50 19.87
C ASP A 32 4.84 -3.51 20.93
N PRO A 33 5.10 -3.96 22.18
CA PRO A 33 5.52 -3.05 23.25
C PRO A 33 6.88 -2.40 23.02
N ALA A 34 7.81 -3.08 22.35
CA ALA A 34 9.15 -2.56 22.09
C ALA A 34 9.10 -1.42 21.06
N LEU A 35 8.31 -1.60 20.00
CA LEU A 35 8.13 -0.59 18.95
C LEU A 35 7.26 0.58 19.43
N ASN A 36 6.18 0.31 20.18
CA ASN A 36 5.29 1.38 20.65
C ASN A 36 5.87 2.16 21.84
N GLY A 37 6.71 1.53 22.66
CA GLY A 37 7.34 2.16 23.82
C GLY A 37 8.40 3.22 23.44
N ASN A 38 9.09 3.02 22.31
CA ASN A 38 9.96 4.04 21.72
C ASN A 38 9.82 4.00 20.19
N ARG A 39 9.12 4.99 19.62
CA ARG A 39 8.85 5.02 18.17
C ARG A 39 10.08 5.33 17.30
N MET A 40 11.15 5.87 17.87
CA MET A 40 12.37 6.22 17.12
C MET A 40 13.41 5.11 17.17
N ASP A 41 13.62 4.53 18.36
CA ASP A 41 14.68 3.54 18.60
C ASP A 41 14.16 2.13 18.94
N GLY A 42 12.84 1.97 19.00
CA GLY A 42 12.20 0.69 19.28
C GLY A 42 12.63 -0.35 18.25
N TYR A 43 12.95 -1.54 18.75
CA TYR A 43 13.50 -2.62 17.94
C TYR A 43 12.90 -3.97 18.34
N ASN A 44 12.54 -4.76 17.33
CA ASN A 44 12.10 -6.14 17.44
C ASN A 44 12.83 -7.00 16.39
N PRO A 45 13.57 -8.05 16.79
CA PRO A 45 14.29 -8.92 15.87
C PRO A 45 13.38 -9.73 14.93
N GLN A 46 12.12 -10.00 15.30
CA GLN A 46 11.16 -10.68 14.41
C GLN A 46 10.81 -9.82 13.19
N PHE A 47 10.83 -8.48 13.35
CA PHE A 47 10.63 -7.57 12.23
C PHE A 47 11.79 -7.59 11.24
N GLU A 48 13.04 -7.85 11.66
CA GLU A 48 14.18 -7.87 10.73
C GLU A 48 13.99 -8.93 9.63
N LEU A 49 13.63 -10.16 10.00
CA LEU A 49 13.39 -11.23 9.04
C LEU A 49 12.21 -10.90 8.12
N PHE A 50 11.12 -10.40 8.70
CA PHE A 50 9.95 -9.97 7.94
C PHE A 50 10.29 -8.86 6.93
N LEU A 51 11.03 -7.84 7.36
CA LEU A 51 11.46 -6.73 6.51
C LEU A 51 12.42 -7.20 5.41
N ALA A 52 13.30 -8.17 5.68
CA ALA A 52 14.16 -8.76 4.66
C ALA A 52 13.35 -9.50 3.58
N LEU A 53 12.28 -10.20 3.96
CA LEU A 53 11.35 -10.82 3.01
C LEU A 53 10.56 -9.77 2.23
N ALA A 54 10.10 -8.71 2.89
CA ALA A 54 9.43 -7.60 2.23
C ALA A 54 10.36 -6.90 1.23
N LEU A 55 11.63 -6.69 1.57
CA LEU A 55 12.62 -6.10 0.69
C LEU A 55 12.74 -6.86 -0.64
N GLY A 56 12.74 -8.20 -0.58
CA GLY A 56 12.75 -9.04 -1.77
C GLY A 56 11.54 -8.79 -2.68
N TYR A 57 10.35 -8.64 -2.10
CA TYR A 57 9.15 -8.28 -2.86
C TYR A 57 9.23 -6.87 -3.45
N TYR A 58 9.60 -5.85 -2.66
CA TYR A 58 9.69 -4.47 -3.15
C TYR A 58 10.76 -4.31 -4.24
N ALA A 59 11.87 -5.07 -4.18
CA ALA A 59 12.86 -5.11 -5.24
C ALA A 59 12.30 -5.74 -6.54
N TRP A 60 11.51 -6.80 -6.41
CA TRP A 60 10.77 -7.37 -7.53
C TRP A 60 9.74 -6.37 -8.10
N ASP A 61 8.96 -5.69 -7.26
CA ASP A 61 7.97 -4.71 -7.67
C ASP A 61 8.60 -3.51 -8.40
N LEU A 62 9.76 -3.04 -7.93
CA LEU A 62 10.57 -2.04 -8.62
C LEU A 62 10.98 -2.51 -10.02
N THR A 63 11.44 -3.77 -10.14
CA THR A 63 11.82 -4.36 -11.43
C THR A 63 10.62 -4.46 -12.39
N VAL A 64 9.44 -4.81 -11.86
CA VAL A 64 8.18 -4.84 -12.62
C VAL A 64 7.81 -3.43 -13.10
N CYS A 65 7.90 -2.42 -12.23
CA CYS A 65 7.60 -1.03 -12.54
C CYS A 65 8.55 -0.46 -13.60
N ILE A 66 9.85 -0.74 -13.51
CA ILE A 66 10.85 -0.32 -14.51
C ILE A 66 10.56 -1.00 -15.86
N SER A 67 10.38 -2.31 -15.85
CA SER A 67 10.16 -3.10 -17.07
C SER A 67 8.84 -2.77 -17.77
N ASN A 68 7.86 -2.24 -17.03
CA ASN A 68 6.53 -1.90 -17.53
C ASN A 68 6.21 -0.41 -17.35
N TYR A 69 7.23 0.45 -17.39
CA TYR A 69 7.11 1.89 -17.12
C TYR A 69 6.02 2.57 -17.96
N LYS A 70 5.92 2.20 -19.25
CA LYS A 70 4.90 2.74 -20.16
C LYS A 70 3.45 2.44 -19.72
N SER A 71 3.25 1.38 -18.93
CA SER A 71 1.92 0.96 -18.47
C SER A 71 1.58 1.48 -17.09
N TYR A 72 2.53 1.44 -16.15
CA TYR A 72 2.29 1.89 -14.77
C TYR A 72 2.50 3.40 -14.61
N GLY A 73 3.51 3.96 -15.26
CA GLY A 73 3.86 5.37 -15.17
C GLY A 73 4.69 5.74 -13.92
N PRO A 74 5.00 7.03 -13.77
CA PRO A 74 6.00 7.51 -12.80
C PRO A 74 5.58 7.36 -11.34
N MET A 75 4.29 7.46 -11.02
CA MET A 75 3.81 7.38 -9.63
C MET A 75 4.12 6.01 -8.99
N TYR A 76 3.89 4.93 -9.73
CA TYR A 76 4.21 3.58 -9.25
C TYR A 76 5.71 3.34 -9.19
N LEU A 77 6.49 3.88 -10.12
CA LEU A 77 7.95 3.79 -10.07
C LEU A 77 8.53 4.49 -8.82
N ILE A 78 8.05 5.71 -8.53
CA ILE A 78 8.45 6.47 -7.33
C ILE A 78 8.07 5.68 -6.07
N HIS A 79 6.84 5.16 -6.01
CA HIS A 79 6.39 4.34 -4.89
C HIS A 79 7.28 3.12 -4.67
N ALA A 80 7.55 2.34 -5.72
CA ALA A 80 8.37 1.13 -5.62
C ALA A 80 9.82 1.45 -5.22
N ALA A 81 10.41 2.52 -5.77
CA ALA A 81 11.74 2.96 -5.40
C ALA A 81 11.81 3.40 -3.92
N LEU A 82 10.84 4.20 -3.47
CA LEU A 82 10.74 4.61 -2.06
C LEU A 82 10.55 3.42 -1.13
N GLY A 83 9.75 2.42 -1.54
CA GLY A 83 9.58 1.18 -0.78
C GLY A 83 10.89 0.45 -0.57
N VAL A 84 11.68 0.21 -1.62
CA VAL A 84 12.98 -0.47 -1.51
C VAL A 84 13.93 0.23 -0.54
N PHE A 85 14.12 1.54 -0.71
CA PHE A 85 15.04 2.30 0.15
C PHE A 85 14.50 2.45 1.59
N GLY A 86 13.19 2.62 1.77
CA GLY A 86 12.56 2.64 3.09
C GLY A 86 12.79 1.35 3.85
N ILE A 87 12.59 0.20 3.21
CA ILE A 87 12.78 -1.11 3.85
C ILE A 87 14.27 -1.40 4.14
N LEU A 88 15.20 -0.95 3.28
CA LEU A 88 16.64 -1.02 3.56
C LEU A 88 17.02 -0.26 4.85
N ILE A 89 16.43 0.91 5.06
CA ILE A 89 16.65 1.67 6.30
C ILE A 89 16.04 0.94 7.50
N LEU A 90 14.82 0.41 7.39
CA LEU A 90 14.16 -0.33 8.48
C LEU A 90 14.94 -1.59 8.88
N THR A 91 15.53 -2.30 7.91
CA THR A 91 16.40 -3.47 8.17
C THR A 91 17.74 -3.08 8.80
N SER A 92 18.16 -1.81 8.71
CA SER A 92 19.36 -1.30 9.39
C SER A 92 19.16 -0.91 10.85
N ARG A 93 18.04 -1.34 11.48
CA ARG A 93 17.65 -1.05 12.88
C ARG A 93 17.31 0.41 13.17
N HIS A 94 16.93 1.14 12.13
CA HIS A 94 16.51 2.53 12.25
C HIS A 94 15.01 2.62 12.04
N LEU A 95 14.33 3.38 12.92
CA LEU A 95 12.93 3.77 12.70
C LEU A 95 11.97 2.57 12.54
N GLN A 96 12.27 1.42 13.12
CA GLN A 96 11.59 0.15 12.82
C GLN A 96 10.08 0.18 13.13
N PHE A 97 9.67 0.98 14.11
CA PHE A 97 8.25 1.27 14.39
C PHE A 97 7.49 1.71 13.14
N TYR A 98 8.10 2.53 12.28
CA TYR A 98 7.48 3.07 11.08
C TYR A 98 7.22 2.03 9.99
N ALA A 99 7.73 0.80 10.13
CA ALA A 99 7.27 -0.34 9.34
C ALA A 99 5.74 -0.54 9.50
N ILE A 100 5.19 -0.37 10.72
CA ILE A 100 3.76 -0.57 11.00
C ILE A 100 2.88 0.37 10.16
N PRO A 101 2.98 1.72 10.29
CA PRO A 101 2.12 2.63 9.54
C PRO A 101 2.35 2.63 8.03
N PHE A 102 3.56 2.34 7.56
CA PHE A 102 3.87 2.41 6.13
C PHE A 102 3.70 1.08 5.38
N LEU A 103 3.59 -0.06 6.08
CA LEU A 103 3.28 -1.37 5.47
C LEU A 103 1.83 -1.81 5.71
N LEU A 104 1.15 -1.31 6.76
CA LEU A 104 -0.28 -1.56 6.96
C LEU A 104 -1.17 -1.24 5.73
N PRO A 105 -0.85 -0.24 4.87
CA PRO A 105 -1.55 -0.02 3.59
C PRO A 105 -1.66 -1.26 2.69
N GLU A 106 -0.79 -2.26 2.83
CA GLU A 106 -0.90 -3.52 2.09
C GLU A 106 -2.19 -4.30 2.41
N PHE A 107 -2.82 -4.06 3.58
CA PHE A 107 -4.14 -4.63 3.88
C PHE A 107 -5.21 -4.15 2.90
N SER A 108 -5.18 -2.87 2.52
CA SER A 108 -6.07 -2.39 1.46
C SER A 108 -5.67 -2.97 0.09
N SER A 109 -4.38 -3.24 -0.14
CA SER A 109 -3.87 -3.86 -1.38
C SER A 109 -4.36 -5.30 -1.57
N VAL A 110 -4.68 -6.04 -0.49
CA VAL A 110 -5.32 -7.37 -0.58
C VAL A 110 -6.59 -7.29 -1.43
N PHE A 111 -7.50 -6.36 -1.10
CA PHE A 111 -8.75 -6.19 -1.81
C PHE A 111 -8.55 -5.60 -3.22
N LEU A 112 -7.52 -4.77 -3.41
CA LEU A 112 -7.15 -4.26 -4.73
C LEU A 112 -6.69 -5.38 -5.66
N ASN A 113 -5.85 -6.30 -5.18
CA ASN A 113 -5.36 -7.43 -5.95
C ASN A 113 -6.48 -8.42 -6.27
N ILE A 114 -7.37 -8.73 -5.31
CA ILE A 114 -8.57 -9.53 -5.56
C ILE A 114 -9.43 -8.89 -6.65
N ARG A 115 -9.61 -7.56 -6.60
CA ARG A 115 -10.35 -6.83 -7.63
C ARG A 115 -9.72 -6.98 -9.01
N HIS A 116 -8.40 -6.84 -9.12
CA HIS A 116 -7.69 -7.01 -10.38
C HIS A 116 -7.82 -8.43 -10.94
N LEU A 117 -7.73 -9.45 -10.08
CA LEU A 117 -7.93 -10.85 -10.46
C LEU A 117 -9.36 -11.10 -10.97
N LEU A 118 -10.38 -10.60 -10.26
CA LEU A 118 -11.77 -10.68 -10.69
C LEU A 118 -11.98 -9.99 -12.04
N LYS A 119 -11.34 -8.83 -12.28
CA LYS A 119 -11.40 -8.13 -13.56
C LYS A 119 -10.77 -8.95 -14.69
N ALA A 120 -9.58 -9.50 -14.47
CA ALA A 120 -8.86 -10.33 -15.44
C ALA A 120 -9.60 -11.65 -15.75
N ALA A 121 -10.38 -12.17 -14.80
CA ALA A 121 -11.29 -13.31 -14.99
C ALA A 121 -12.59 -12.96 -15.73
N GLY A 122 -12.82 -11.69 -16.11
CA GLY A 122 -14.06 -11.25 -16.75
C GLY A 122 -15.25 -11.08 -15.78
N LEU A 123 -15.01 -11.08 -14.47
CA LEU A 123 -16.04 -11.02 -13.42
C LEU A 123 -16.33 -9.59 -12.94
N SER A 124 -16.02 -8.57 -13.75
CA SER A 124 -16.19 -7.15 -13.39
C SER A 124 -17.64 -6.69 -13.18
N LYS A 125 -18.63 -7.47 -13.65
CA LYS A 125 -20.06 -7.21 -13.44
C LYS A 125 -20.66 -7.97 -12.25
N SER A 126 -19.89 -8.87 -11.64
CA SER A 126 -20.37 -9.75 -10.55
C SER A 126 -20.70 -8.96 -9.28
N PHE A 127 -21.58 -9.52 -8.44
CA PHE A 127 -21.87 -8.98 -7.12
C PHE A 127 -20.62 -8.94 -6.23
N VAL A 128 -19.80 -9.99 -6.26
CA VAL A 128 -18.54 -10.10 -5.51
C VAL A 128 -17.58 -8.97 -5.87
N TYR A 129 -17.45 -8.60 -7.15
CA TYR A 129 -16.60 -7.49 -7.59
C TYR A 129 -17.02 -6.14 -7.00
N LYS A 130 -18.33 -5.91 -6.82
CA LYS A 130 -18.87 -4.69 -6.21
C LYS A 130 -18.66 -4.67 -4.70
N VAL A 131 -18.96 -5.78 -4.01
CA VAL A 131 -18.75 -5.91 -2.56
C VAL A 131 -17.27 -5.74 -2.21
N ASN A 132 -16.38 -6.44 -2.91
CA ASN A 132 -14.94 -6.30 -2.72
C ASN A 132 -14.47 -4.85 -2.94
N PHE A 133 -15.06 -4.13 -3.89
CA PHE A 133 -14.72 -2.72 -4.10
C PHE A 133 -15.14 -1.81 -2.94
N ILE A 134 -16.29 -2.07 -2.31
CA ILE A 134 -16.72 -1.32 -1.12
C ILE A 134 -15.77 -1.60 0.05
N VAL A 135 -15.43 -2.86 0.28
CA VAL A 135 -14.47 -3.25 1.34
C VAL A 135 -13.10 -2.62 1.09
N PHE A 136 -12.61 -2.67 -0.16
CA PHE A 136 -11.40 -1.97 -0.58
C PHE A 136 -11.45 -0.48 -0.26
N LEU A 137 -12.54 0.22 -0.63
CA LEU A 137 -12.69 1.65 -0.41
C LEU A 137 -12.66 2.02 1.08
N VAL A 138 -13.38 1.27 1.91
CA VAL A 138 -13.40 1.47 3.37
C VAL A 138 -12.00 1.25 3.95
N ALA A 139 -11.34 0.14 3.61
CA ALA A 139 -9.99 -0.16 4.06
C ALA A 139 -8.99 0.92 3.61
N TYR A 140 -9.10 1.38 2.36
CA TYR A 140 -8.27 2.44 1.80
C TYR A 140 -8.38 3.73 2.60
N ILE A 141 -9.60 4.19 2.91
CA ILE A 141 -9.81 5.44 3.65
C ILE A 141 -9.29 5.30 5.09
N LEU A 142 -9.67 4.25 5.80
CA LEU A 142 -9.29 4.09 7.21
C LEU A 142 -7.78 3.95 7.39
N ILE A 143 -7.13 3.18 6.52
CA ILE A 143 -5.71 2.86 6.66
C ILE A 143 -4.84 3.95 6.01
N ARG A 144 -5.01 4.21 4.72
CA ARG A 144 -4.11 5.11 3.97
C ARG A 144 -4.37 6.59 4.29
N ILE A 145 -5.63 6.98 4.41
CA ILE A 145 -6.00 8.39 4.67
C ILE A 145 -6.13 8.68 6.17
N GLY A 146 -6.46 7.68 6.98
CA GLY A 146 -6.51 7.80 8.44
C GLY A 146 -5.16 7.50 9.10
N PHE A 147 -4.86 6.22 9.26
CA PHE A 147 -3.74 5.74 10.08
C PHE A 147 -2.36 6.15 9.53
N GLU A 148 -2.10 5.89 8.26
CA GLU A 148 -0.82 6.20 7.60
C GLU A 148 -0.55 7.71 7.61
N LEU A 149 -1.55 8.53 7.26
CA LEU A 149 -1.46 10.00 7.30
C LEU A 149 -1.15 10.51 8.71
N TYR A 150 -1.85 10.02 9.74
CA TYR A 150 -1.60 10.41 11.12
C TYR A 150 -0.15 10.14 11.53
N HIS A 151 0.38 8.97 11.20
CA HIS A 151 1.77 8.63 11.50
C HIS A 151 2.78 9.40 10.66
N ALA A 152 2.48 9.70 9.40
CA ALA A 152 3.31 10.55 8.55
C ALA A 152 3.45 11.97 9.12
N ILE A 153 2.34 12.56 9.60
CA ILE A 153 2.36 13.90 10.23
C ILE A 153 3.21 13.89 11.50
N ASN A 154 3.03 12.89 12.37
CA ASN A 154 3.79 12.77 13.61
C ASN A 154 5.29 12.59 13.36
N LEU A 155 5.65 11.80 12.34
CA LEU A 155 7.04 11.62 11.93
C LEU A 155 7.65 12.93 11.45
N VAL A 156 6.96 13.65 10.56
CA VAL A 156 7.42 14.95 10.05
C VAL A 156 7.61 15.94 11.19
N ALA A 157 6.66 16.02 12.13
CA ALA A 157 6.76 16.90 13.30
C ALA A 157 7.93 16.52 14.22
N ALA A 158 8.17 15.23 14.43
CA ALA A 158 9.28 14.75 15.23
C ALA A 158 10.64 15.08 14.58
N VAL A 159 10.78 14.85 13.27
CA VAL A 159 12.01 15.20 12.53
C VAL A 159 12.22 16.72 12.52
N TYR A 160 11.17 17.51 12.30
CA TYR A 160 11.25 18.97 12.31
C TYR A 160 11.66 19.54 13.68
N SER A 161 11.24 18.90 14.78
CA SER A 161 11.62 19.27 16.15
C SER A 161 12.99 18.71 16.57
N GLY A 162 13.70 18.01 15.68
CA GLY A 162 15.00 17.38 15.98
C GLY A 162 14.90 16.10 16.81
N ASN A 163 13.69 15.58 17.04
CA ASN A 163 13.48 14.31 17.72
C ASN A 163 13.62 13.15 16.73
N THR A 164 14.85 12.72 16.47
CA THR A 164 15.16 11.58 15.60
C THR A 164 15.67 10.36 16.35
N GLY A 165 15.69 10.40 17.69
CA GLY A 165 16.33 9.37 18.50
C GLY A 165 17.81 9.17 18.10
N ASN A 166 18.24 7.91 18.07
CA ASN A 166 19.55 7.47 17.58
C ASN A 166 19.58 7.28 16.06
N ALA A 167 18.48 7.56 15.35
CA ALA A 167 18.46 7.35 13.92
C ALA A 167 19.45 8.31 13.23
N PHE A 168 20.26 7.78 12.31
CA PHE A 168 21.09 8.59 11.43
C PHE A 168 20.23 9.68 10.77
N TYR A 169 20.52 10.95 11.02
CA TYR A 169 19.62 12.07 10.69
C TYR A 169 19.14 12.08 9.23
N PRO A 170 19.99 11.79 8.21
CA PRO A 170 19.52 11.63 6.83
C PRO A 170 18.45 10.55 6.62
N PHE A 171 18.47 9.46 7.38
CA PHE A 171 17.43 8.43 7.32
C PHE A 171 16.10 8.93 7.88
N ALA A 172 16.14 9.71 8.96
CA ALA A 172 14.94 10.32 9.53
C ALA A 172 14.31 11.34 8.57
N VAL A 173 15.14 12.19 7.95
CA VAL A 173 14.70 13.12 6.90
C VAL A 173 14.11 12.37 5.69
N TYR A 174 14.79 11.32 5.24
CA TYR A 174 14.28 10.46 4.16
C TYR A 174 12.89 9.89 4.50
N PHE A 175 12.71 9.38 5.72
CA PHE A 175 11.44 8.82 6.18
C PHE A 175 10.32 9.86 6.26
N ALA A 176 10.63 11.09 6.67
CA ALA A 176 9.68 12.19 6.62
C ALA A 176 9.26 12.52 5.17
N VAL A 177 10.21 12.58 4.24
CA VAL A 177 9.94 12.80 2.80
C VAL A 177 9.13 11.64 2.20
N LEU A 178 9.46 10.40 2.57
CA LEU A 178 8.72 9.21 2.18
C LEU A 178 7.26 9.30 2.65
N GLY A 179 7.01 9.62 3.92
CA GLY A 179 5.66 9.77 4.46
C GLY A 179 4.84 10.85 3.77
N VAL A 180 5.45 12.01 3.48
CA VAL A 180 4.80 13.10 2.70
C VAL A 180 4.48 12.63 1.28
N THR A 181 5.42 11.92 0.63
CA THR A 181 5.25 11.46 -0.75
C THR A 181 4.16 10.38 -0.85
N LEU A 182 4.17 9.39 0.05
CA LEU A 182 3.14 8.35 0.10
C LEU A 182 1.76 8.97 0.39
N THR A 183 1.67 9.94 1.29
CA THR A 183 0.45 10.71 1.53
C THR A 183 -0.07 11.37 0.26
N ALA A 184 0.81 12.09 -0.47
CA ALA A 184 0.42 12.75 -1.71
C ALA A 184 -0.07 11.76 -2.78
N LEU A 185 0.64 10.63 -2.94
CA LEU A 185 0.25 9.55 -3.84
C LEU A 185 -1.11 8.96 -3.44
N ASN A 186 -1.34 8.71 -2.15
CA ASN A 186 -2.60 8.18 -1.64
C ASN A 186 -3.78 9.11 -1.94
N PHE A 187 -3.62 10.44 -1.88
CA PHE A 187 -4.66 11.39 -2.30
C PHE A 187 -4.88 11.39 -3.82
N ILE A 188 -3.83 11.27 -4.62
CA ILE A 188 -3.95 11.17 -6.09
C ILE A 188 -4.71 9.90 -6.47
N TRP A 189 -4.33 8.76 -5.91
CA TRP A 189 -5.00 7.48 -6.14
C TRP A 189 -6.41 7.45 -5.57
N LEU A 190 -6.69 8.13 -4.45
CA LEU A 190 -8.06 8.26 -3.93
C LEU A 190 -8.98 8.90 -4.97
N LYS A 191 -8.53 9.95 -5.68
CA LYS A 191 -9.31 10.55 -6.78
C LYS A 191 -9.64 9.50 -7.86
N GLN A 192 -8.67 8.68 -8.25
CA GLN A 192 -8.88 7.61 -9.23
C GLN A 192 -9.86 6.54 -8.72
N VAL A 193 -9.74 6.17 -7.45
CA VAL A 193 -10.65 5.21 -6.79
C VAL A 193 -12.08 5.76 -6.73
N LEU A 194 -12.28 7.03 -6.38
CA LEU A 194 -13.59 7.66 -6.33
C LEU A 194 -14.24 7.74 -7.72
N VAL A 195 -13.45 8.05 -8.75
CA VAL A 195 -13.91 7.95 -10.14
C VAL A 195 -14.33 6.52 -10.47
N ALA A 196 -13.52 5.51 -10.14
CA ALA A 196 -13.88 4.10 -10.35
C ALA A 196 -15.12 3.67 -9.55
N ALA A 197 -15.34 4.26 -8.37
CA ALA A 197 -16.52 4.04 -7.54
C ALA A 197 -17.79 4.51 -8.25
N SER A 198 -17.75 5.70 -8.84
CA SER A 198 -18.88 6.25 -9.61
C SER A 198 -19.32 5.31 -10.73
N TYR A 199 -18.37 4.67 -11.43
CA TYR A 199 -18.69 3.71 -12.49
C TYR A 199 -19.17 2.35 -11.96
N THR A 200 -18.55 1.86 -10.88
CA THR A 200 -18.84 0.52 -10.34
C THR A 200 -20.17 0.47 -9.60
N LEU A 201 -20.53 1.56 -8.92
CA LEU A 201 -21.71 1.68 -8.06
C LEU A 201 -22.90 2.37 -8.75
N SER A 202 -22.68 3.09 -9.85
CA SER A 202 -23.79 3.67 -10.61
C SER A 202 -24.72 2.59 -11.18
N THR A 203 -26.00 2.70 -10.82
CA THR A 203 -27.09 1.80 -11.24
C THR A 203 -27.66 2.13 -12.62
N LYS A 204 -27.11 3.14 -13.33
CA LYS A 204 -27.64 3.57 -14.65
C LYS A 204 -27.66 2.47 -15.73
N ALA A 205 -26.92 1.37 -15.56
CA ALA A 205 -26.98 0.21 -16.45
C ALA A 205 -28.29 -0.61 -16.36
N LYS A 206 -29.16 -0.40 -15.35
CA LYS A 206 -30.38 -1.20 -15.15
C LYS A 206 -31.66 -0.55 -15.71
N LYS A 207 -31.62 0.70 -16.20
CA LYS A 207 -32.82 1.47 -16.61
C LYS A 207 -33.11 1.49 -18.12
N GLN A 208 -32.25 0.94 -18.98
CA GLN A 208 -32.49 0.94 -20.44
C GLN A 208 -33.20 -0.32 -20.96
N ASN A 209 -33.31 -1.40 -20.19
CA ASN A 209 -33.95 -2.66 -20.64
C ASN A 209 -35.36 -2.91 -20.06
N VAL A 210 -35.94 -1.96 -19.34
CA VAL A 210 -37.31 -2.08 -18.76
C VAL A 210 -38.31 -1.13 -19.46
N LYS A 211 -37.88 -0.41 -20.50
CA LYS A 211 -38.73 0.49 -21.30
C LYS A 211 -38.90 0.03 -22.76
N ALA A 212 -38.54 -1.22 -23.06
CA ALA A 212 -38.63 -1.80 -24.39
C ALA A 212 -39.48 -3.08 -24.43
N GLU A 213 -40.32 -3.29 -23.41
CA GLU A 213 -41.42 -4.28 -23.41
C GLU A 213 -42.75 -3.54 -23.31
#